data_AF-A0A931D7Y2-F1
#
_entry.id   AF-A0A931D7Y2-F1
#
_cell.length_a   1.000
_cell.length_b   1.000
_cell.length_c   1.000
_cell.angle_alpha   90.00
_cell.angle_beta   90.00
_cell.angle_gamma   90.00
#
_symmetry.space_group_name_H-M   'P 1'
#
loop_
_entity.id
_entity.type
_entity.pdbx_description
1 polymer ?
#
loop_
_entity_poly.entity_id
_entity_poly.type
_entity_poly.pdbx_seq_one_letter_code
_entity_poly.pdbx_strand_id
1 'polypeptide(L)'
;MRTSLACCLAVWLFIAGVFPARAADPLFETAPPVTVEQTRTTGHTALLTNRSRPISPSRYVPSHLTSVYGVYLTAPAASALRDLVGAASRNGHSLRVVSGYRSYDRQQQLYNAYVSQYGQAYADSISALPGTSEHQLGLAVDVGSLSGSFGSSPAGRWVAAHAHEFGFVIRYPQGLEHITGYRYEPWHLRYLGKPLAQHLTSSRYPTYEQYVSALTTWEATPRPDTVGHTFKRSIDWLYSQHITGGYSNGLFGPDDPVSRLEMATFLYRYASRYPAAQTGAPPTQPPYVGIGIDHSYAEELGWSKRWRIANGYTDGSFGTGDPITRGQLAAFLMNYAENVHGVSAPEPPRSSPFTDVRPGGAHYEAITWLASTRITGGYADGAFRPWKTTTRGEIAAFLQRLDTYLRHHASA
;
A
#
# COMPACT_ATOMS: atom_id res chain seq x y z
N MET A 1 51.28 -7.76 75.56
CA MET A 1 50.29 -7.43 76.62
C MET A 1 48.93 -7.22 75.97
N ARG A 2 47.95 -8.05 76.38
CA ARG A 2 46.49 -7.81 76.53
C ARG A 2 45.64 -7.29 75.35
N THR A 3 44.93 -8.24 74.72
CA THR A 3 43.46 -8.37 74.58
C THR A 3 42.56 -7.11 74.63
N SER A 4 41.68 -6.96 73.63
CA SER A 4 40.22 -7.22 73.80
C SER A 4 39.42 -7.16 72.48
N LEU A 5 38.51 -8.12 72.32
CA LEU A 5 37.42 -8.16 71.34
C LEU A 5 36.34 -7.12 71.65
N ALA A 6 35.64 -6.62 70.62
CA ALA A 6 34.19 -6.41 70.67
C ALA A 6 33.58 -6.45 69.25
N CYS A 7 32.62 -7.36 69.09
CA CYS A 7 31.71 -7.53 67.98
C CYS A 7 30.55 -6.52 68.09
N CYS A 8 30.02 -5.98 66.99
CA CYS A 8 28.60 -5.64 66.83
C CYS A 8 28.22 -5.20 65.40
N LEU A 9 26.95 -5.43 65.09
CA LEU A 9 26.25 -5.54 63.80
C LEU A 9 26.14 -4.28 62.92
N ALA A 10 25.99 -4.58 61.61
CA ALA A 10 25.04 -4.04 60.61
C ALA A 10 25.00 -2.53 60.28
N VAL A 11 25.07 -2.22 58.98
CA VAL A 11 23.92 -1.90 58.09
C VAL A 11 24.49 -1.59 56.70
N TRP A 12 24.11 -2.38 55.69
CA TRP A 12 24.34 -2.03 54.28
C TRP A 12 23.22 -1.09 53.83
N LEU A 13 23.54 0.20 53.72
CA LEU A 13 22.68 1.18 53.05
C LEU A 13 22.82 1.00 51.53
N PHE A 14 21.79 0.43 50.91
CA PHE A 14 21.57 0.55 49.46
C PHE A 14 21.29 2.02 49.13
N ILE A 15 22.28 2.74 48.61
CA ILE A 15 22.02 3.98 47.89
C ILE A 15 21.53 3.57 46.50
N ALA A 16 20.24 3.80 46.24
CA ALA A 16 19.68 3.75 44.91
C ALA A 16 20.39 4.80 44.03
N GLY A 17 21.31 4.33 43.20
CA GLY A 17 21.93 5.15 42.16
C GLY A 17 20.87 5.55 41.14
N VAL A 18 20.44 6.81 41.21
CA VAL A 18 19.73 7.48 40.12
C VAL A 18 20.69 7.58 38.95
N PHE A 19 20.52 6.74 37.94
CA PHE A 19 21.21 6.92 36.66
C PHE A 19 20.66 8.20 35.98
N PRO A 20 21.51 9.10 35.47
CA PRO A 20 21.04 10.26 34.76
C PRO A 20 20.32 9.83 33.48
N ALA A 21 19.19 10.46 33.19
CA ALA A 21 18.50 10.33 31.92
C ALA A 21 19.47 10.69 30.77
N ARG A 22 19.55 9.82 29.77
CA ARG A 22 20.41 10.00 28.60
C ARG A 22 20.01 11.26 27.82
N ALA A 23 21.00 11.98 27.30
CA ALA A 23 20.80 12.91 26.19
C ALA A 23 20.32 12.14 24.94
N ALA A 24 19.34 12.70 24.21
CA ALA A 24 18.80 12.11 23.00
C ALA A 24 19.89 11.90 21.93
N ASP A 25 19.86 10.78 21.21
CA ASP A 25 20.69 10.60 20.00
C ASP A 25 20.12 11.51 18.90
N PRO A 26 20.93 12.31 18.19
CA PRO A 26 20.43 13.29 17.21
C PRO A 26 19.80 12.69 15.93
N LEU A 27 19.76 11.36 15.80
CA LEU A 27 19.34 10.68 14.56
C LEU A 27 17.90 10.16 14.57
N PHE A 28 17.17 10.27 15.68
CA PHE A 28 15.76 9.84 15.75
C PHE A 28 14.95 10.82 16.59
N GLU A 29 14.49 11.89 15.95
CA GLU A 29 13.43 12.72 16.50
C GLU A 29 12.18 11.84 16.68
N THR A 30 11.65 11.76 17.91
CA THR A 30 10.51 10.88 18.23
C THR A 30 9.28 11.36 17.47
N ALA A 31 8.79 10.57 16.52
CA ALA A 31 7.52 10.84 15.86
C ALA A 31 6.36 10.69 16.87
N PRO A 32 5.22 11.39 16.68
CA PRO A 32 4.09 11.26 17.59
C PRO A 32 3.64 9.80 17.73
N PRO A 33 3.19 9.36 18.93
CA PRO A 33 2.71 8.00 19.16
C PRO A 33 1.59 7.65 18.18
N VAL A 34 1.56 6.41 17.68
CA VAL A 34 0.50 5.99 16.76
C VAL A 34 -0.69 5.54 17.58
N THR A 35 -1.82 6.22 17.39
CA THR A 35 -3.02 5.99 18.21
C THR A 35 -3.82 4.85 17.61
N VAL A 36 -4.09 3.80 18.39
CA VAL A 36 -4.91 2.67 17.91
C VAL A 36 -6.32 3.13 17.48
N GLU A 37 -6.83 4.25 17.98
CA GLU A 37 -8.10 4.83 17.54
C GLU A 37 -8.11 5.36 16.10
N GLN A 38 -6.96 5.77 15.53
CA GLN A 38 -6.84 6.16 14.11
C GLN A 38 -7.12 4.99 13.14
N THR A 39 -7.23 3.76 13.67
CA THR A 39 -7.42 2.54 12.88
C THR A 39 -8.89 2.12 12.69
N ARG A 40 -9.85 2.81 13.33
CA ARG A 40 -11.29 2.59 13.07
C ARG A 40 -11.72 3.13 11.70
N THR A 41 -10.98 4.08 11.12
CA THR A 41 -11.30 4.75 9.85
C THR A 41 -10.48 4.24 8.65
N THR A 42 -9.32 3.62 8.87
CA THR A 42 -8.38 3.19 7.80
C THR A 42 -8.18 1.67 7.72
N GLY A 43 -8.90 0.89 8.53
CA GLY A 43 -8.72 -0.57 8.64
C GLY A 43 -7.59 -0.93 9.60
N HIS A 44 -7.91 -1.77 10.59
CA HIS A 44 -7.06 -2.11 11.75
C HIS A 44 -5.64 -2.64 11.45
N THR A 45 -5.30 -2.96 10.21
CA THR A 45 -4.07 -3.66 9.81
C THR A 45 -2.93 -2.75 9.36
N ALA A 46 -3.19 -1.47 9.05
CA ALA A 46 -2.22 -0.54 8.46
C ALA A 46 -1.33 0.24 9.47
N LEU A 47 -1.35 -0.10 10.76
CA LEU A 47 -0.58 0.61 11.79
C LEU A 47 0.94 0.37 11.62
N LEU A 48 1.75 1.41 11.41
CA LEU A 48 3.21 1.30 11.51
C LEU A 48 3.66 1.54 12.97
N THR A 49 4.13 0.51 13.65
CA THR A 49 4.82 0.62 14.94
C THR A 49 6.29 0.28 14.76
N ASN A 50 7.16 1.07 15.39
CA ASN A 50 8.60 0.85 15.49
C ASN A 50 9.17 1.73 16.63
N ARG A 51 10.50 1.82 16.79
CA ARG A 51 11.11 2.55 17.91
C ARG A 51 10.75 4.05 17.94
N SER A 52 10.55 4.68 16.79
CA SER A 52 10.15 6.10 16.71
C SER A 52 8.64 6.30 16.74
N ARG A 53 7.85 5.22 16.68
CA ARG A 53 6.38 5.23 16.59
C ARG A 53 5.78 4.24 17.58
N PRO A 54 5.80 4.55 18.90
CA PRO A 54 5.25 3.66 19.92
C PRO A 54 3.73 3.52 19.81
N ILE A 55 3.23 2.37 20.24
CA ILE A 55 1.80 2.06 20.33
C ILE A 55 1.17 2.94 21.42
N SER A 56 0.05 3.57 21.09
CA SER A 56 -0.77 4.31 22.07
C SER A 56 -2.20 3.75 22.13
N PRO A 57 -2.67 3.32 23.31
CA PRO A 57 -1.98 3.33 24.60
C PRO A 57 -0.82 2.30 24.66
N SER A 58 0.24 2.61 25.42
CA SER A 58 1.47 1.78 25.47
C SER A 58 1.23 0.35 25.91
N ARG A 59 0.21 0.10 26.73
CA ARG A 59 -0.21 -1.22 27.21
C ARG A 59 -1.41 -1.79 26.44
N TYR A 60 -1.63 -1.34 25.20
CA TYR A 60 -2.72 -1.81 24.36
C TYR A 60 -2.74 -3.35 24.26
N VAL A 61 -3.95 -3.91 24.37
CA VAL A 61 -4.27 -5.33 24.16
C VAL A 61 -5.42 -5.39 23.17
N PRO A 62 -5.32 -6.16 22.08
CA PRO A 62 -6.44 -6.37 21.16
C PRO A 62 -7.66 -6.94 21.90
N SER A 63 -8.85 -6.38 21.65
CA SER A 63 -10.08 -6.79 22.33
C SER A 63 -10.45 -8.27 22.07
N HIS A 64 -10.09 -8.79 20.90
CA HIS A 64 -10.33 -10.17 20.52
C HIS A 64 -9.10 -10.80 19.88
N LEU A 65 -8.59 -11.85 20.54
CA LEU A 65 -7.53 -12.71 20.03
C LEU A 65 -8.07 -14.12 19.79
N THR A 66 -7.62 -14.72 18.70
CA THR A 66 -7.95 -16.07 18.27
C THR A 66 -6.71 -16.96 18.43
N SER A 67 -6.88 -18.11 19.08
CA SER A 67 -5.84 -19.13 19.16
C SER A 67 -5.70 -19.84 17.80
N VAL A 68 -4.45 -19.99 17.35
CA VAL A 68 -4.10 -20.63 16.08
C VAL A 68 -2.69 -21.20 16.20
N TYR A 69 -2.51 -22.50 15.94
CA TYR A 69 -1.21 -23.19 16.06
C TYR A 69 -0.45 -22.94 17.37
N GLY A 70 -1.17 -22.83 18.50
CA GLY A 70 -0.57 -22.60 19.82
C GLY A 70 -0.13 -21.16 20.12
N VAL A 71 -0.42 -20.21 19.21
CA VAL A 71 -0.22 -18.78 19.43
C VAL A 71 -1.54 -18.02 19.33
N TYR A 72 -1.54 -16.75 19.74
CA TYR A 72 -2.70 -15.87 19.64
C TYR A 72 -2.47 -14.80 18.59
N LEU A 73 -3.46 -14.52 17.74
CA LEU A 73 -3.45 -13.43 16.76
C LEU A 73 -4.83 -12.77 16.71
N THR A 74 -4.97 -11.61 16.09
CA THR A 74 -6.31 -11.09 15.73
C THR A 74 -7.00 -12.06 14.77
N ALA A 75 -8.34 -12.10 14.76
CA ALA A 75 -9.09 -13.06 13.93
C ALA A 75 -8.71 -13.02 12.43
N PRO A 76 -8.53 -11.85 11.78
CA PRO A 76 -8.09 -11.78 10.38
C PRO A 76 -6.70 -12.37 10.17
N ALA A 77 -5.73 -12.04 11.03
CA ALA A 77 -4.37 -12.56 10.95
C ALA A 77 -4.31 -14.07 11.24
N ALA A 78 -5.13 -14.56 12.18
CA ALA A 78 -5.25 -15.99 12.47
C ALA A 78 -5.81 -16.76 11.27
N SER A 79 -6.81 -16.21 10.58
CA SER A 79 -7.34 -16.83 9.35
C SER A 79 -6.32 -16.86 8.23
N ALA A 80 -5.66 -15.72 7.98
CA ALA A 80 -4.61 -15.63 6.98
C ALA A 80 -3.45 -16.60 7.27
N LEU A 81 -3.09 -16.79 8.55
CA LEU A 81 -2.04 -17.73 8.94
C LEU A 81 -2.42 -19.18 8.62
N ARG A 82 -3.68 -19.58 8.84
CA ARG A 82 -4.16 -20.92 8.43
C ARG A 82 -4.05 -21.11 6.93
N ASP A 83 -4.42 -20.10 6.15
CA ASP A 83 -4.34 -20.15 4.69
C ASP A 83 -2.88 -20.27 4.21
N LEU A 84 -1.98 -19.46 4.78
CA LEU A 84 -0.55 -19.47 4.47
C LEU A 84 0.10 -20.82 4.82
N VAL A 85 -0.13 -21.34 6.03
CA VAL A 85 0.42 -22.64 6.46
C VAL A 85 -0.15 -23.78 5.63
N GLY A 86 -1.45 -23.75 5.33
CA GLY A 86 -2.10 -24.74 4.48
C GLY A 86 -1.57 -24.72 3.04
N ALA A 87 -1.35 -23.54 2.46
CA ALA A 87 -0.76 -23.39 1.14
C ALA A 87 0.71 -23.83 1.09
N ALA A 88 1.50 -23.50 2.12
CA ALA A 88 2.88 -23.96 2.24
C ALA A 88 2.94 -25.50 2.25
N SER A 89 2.08 -26.13 3.06
CA SER A 89 1.99 -27.59 3.18
C SER A 89 1.64 -28.25 1.85
N ARG A 90 0.65 -27.71 1.11
CA ARG A 90 0.28 -28.18 -0.24
C ARG A 90 1.41 -28.05 -1.26
N ASN A 91 2.35 -27.13 -1.04
CA ASN A 91 3.54 -26.95 -1.87
C ASN A 91 4.79 -27.66 -1.32
N GLY A 92 4.61 -28.60 -0.37
CA GLY A 92 5.72 -29.41 0.15
C GLY A 92 6.59 -28.70 1.20
N HIS A 93 6.08 -27.63 1.81
CA HIS A 93 6.79 -26.85 2.82
C HIS A 93 6.11 -26.95 4.20
N SER A 94 6.86 -27.38 5.21
CA SER A 94 6.41 -27.36 6.59
C SER A 94 6.80 -26.05 7.26
N LEU A 95 5.82 -25.35 7.85
CA LEU A 95 6.01 -24.10 8.57
C LEU A 95 5.67 -24.26 10.04
N ARG A 96 6.68 -24.21 10.90
CA ARG A 96 6.51 -24.18 12.35
C ARG A 96 6.11 -22.77 12.78
N VAL A 97 4.99 -22.62 13.49
CA VAL A 97 4.60 -21.35 14.13
C VAL A 97 5.24 -21.28 15.51
N VAL A 98 5.89 -20.16 15.84
CA VAL A 98 6.75 -20.04 17.03
C VAL A 98 6.21 -19.03 18.03
N SER A 99 5.83 -17.85 17.57
CA SER A 99 5.42 -16.74 18.44
C SER A 99 4.41 -15.86 17.73
N GLY A 100 3.34 -15.50 18.42
CA GLY A 100 2.29 -14.59 17.96
C GLY A 100 2.19 -13.40 18.92
N TYR A 101 0.98 -13.09 19.40
CA TYR A 101 0.75 -11.99 20.33
C TYR A 101 1.66 -12.05 21.57
N ARG A 102 2.25 -10.89 21.90
CA ARG A 102 3.05 -10.67 23.11
C ARG A 102 2.55 -9.42 23.81
N SER A 103 2.12 -9.52 25.06
CA SER A 103 1.74 -8.37 25.87
C SER A 103 2.94 -7.44 26.14
N TYR A 104 2.64 -6.20 26.52
CA TYR A 104 3.66 -5.25 26.97
C TYR A 104 4.58 -5.84 28.04
N ASP A 105 4.01 -6.46 29.08
CA ASP A 105 4.79 -7.00 30.20
C ASP A 105 5.69 -8.17 29.78
N ARG A 106 5.20 -9.03 28.87
CA ARG A 106 6.02 -10.10 28.29
C ARG A 106 7.16 -9.53 27.45
N GLN A 107 6.91 -8.48 26.67
CA GLN A 107 7.93 -7.79 25.90
C GLN A 107 8.99 -7.17 26.82
N GLN A 108 8.58 -6.58 27.95
CA GLN A 108 9.50 -6.01 28.95
C GLN A 108 10.41 -7.08 29.56
N GLN A 109 9.85 -8.22 29.96
CA GLN A 109 10.63 -9.32 30.52
C GLN A 109 11.66 -9.85 29.51
N LEU A 110 11.24 -10.08 28.26
CA LEU A 110 12.12 -10.55 27.20
C LEU A 110 13.25 -9.56 26.92
N TYR A 111 12.90 -8.27 26.81
CA TYR A 111 13.87 -7.23 26.54
C TYR A 111 14.91 -7.12 27.68
N ASN A 112 14.45 -7.11 28.93
CA ASN A 112 15.34 -7.07 30.10
C ASN A 112 16.28 -8.29 30.15
N ALA A 113 15.78 -9.47 29.76
CA ALA A 113 16.62 -10.67 29.66
C ALA A 113 17.72 -10.52 28.61
N TYR A 114 17.41 -9.99 27.42
CA TYR A 114 18.41 -9.72 26.39
C TYR A 114 19.42 -8.65 26.77
N VAL A 115 18.98 -7.57 27.43
CA VAL A 115 19.90 -6.55 27.97
C VAL A 115 20.85 -7.17 28.98
N SER A 116 20.34 -8.00 29.87
CA SER A 116 21.16 -8.69 30.88
C SER A 116 22.16 -9.67 30.26
N GLN A 117 21.78 -10.34 29.18
CA GLN A 117 22.59 -11.39 28.55
C GLN A 117 23.61 -10.85 27.54
N TYR A 118 23.23 -9.84 26.75
CA TYR A 118 24.00 -9.40 25.58
C TYR A 118 24.39 -7.92 25.63
N GLY A 119 23.91 -7.18 26.64
CA GLY A 119 24.07 -5.74 26.71
C GLY A 119 23.02 -4.98 25.89
N GLN A 120 22.83 -3.72 26.29
CA GLN A 120 21.80 -2.83 25.77
C GLN A 120 21.85 -2.65 24.25
N ALA A 121 23.03 -2.30 23.71
CA ALA A 121 23.19 -2.00 22.28
C ALA A 121 22.86 -3.20 21.37
N TYR A 122 23.21 -4.42 21.81
CA TYR A 122 22.88 -5.62 21.06
C TYR A 122 21.39 -5.94 21.15
N ALA A 123 20.83 -5.87 22.37
CA ALA A 123 19.41 -6.10 22.63
C ALA A 123 18.52 -5.17 21.80
N ASP A 124 18.90 -3.89 21.69
CA ASP A 124 18.20 -2.94 20.83
C ASP A 124 18.14 -3.44 19.38
N SER A 125 19.24 -3.96 18.83
CA SER A 125 19.31 -4.39 17.42
C SER A 125 18.47 -5.62 17.05
N ILE A 126 18.01 -6.40 18.05
CA ILE A 126 17.30 -7.67 17.83
C ILE A 126 15.95 -7.77 18.57
N SER A 127 15.59 -6.77 19.37
CA SER A 127 14.36 -6.82 20.16
C SER A 127 13.74 -5.45 20.32
N ALA A 128 12.42 -5.40 20.14
CA ALA A 128 11.66 -4.18 20.31
C ALA A 128 11.59 -3.74 21.77
N LEU A 129 11.61 -2.43 21.99
CA LEU A 129 11.23 -1.85 23.27
C LEU A 129 9.76 -2.20 23.58
N PRO A 130 9.41 -2.41 24.86
CA PRO A 130 8.02 -2.57 25.27
C PRO A 130 7.15 -1.42 24.77
N GLY A 131 5.97 -1.73 24.22
CA GLY A 131 5.10 -0.73 23.59
C GLY A 131 5.51 -0.34 22.16
N THR A 132 6.55 -0.94 21.56
CA THR A 132 6.93 -0.72 20.14
C THR A 132 6.88 -1.98 19.29
N SER A 133 6.65 -3.15 19.91
CA SER A 133 6.64 -4.46 19.26
C SER A 133 5.35 -4.71 18.46
N GLU A 134 5.48 -5.11 17.19
CA GLU A 134 4.33 -5.49 16.36
C GLU A 134 3.56 -6.70 16.92
N HIS A 135 4.21 -7.56 17.71
CA HIS A 135 3.52 -8.67 18.38
C HIS A 135 2.45 -8.20 19.35
N GLN A 136 2.59 -7.01 19.93
CA GLN A 136 1.58 -6.45 20.83
C GLN A 136 0.27 -6.11 20.11
N LEU A 137 0.30 -5.95 18.78
CA LEU A 137 -0.90 -5.73 17.97
C LEU A 137 -1.66 -7.02 17.67
N GLY A 138 -1.07 -8.20 17.90
CA GLY A 138 -1.63 -9.47 17.43
C GLY A 138 -1.66 -9.58 15.90
N LEU A 139 -0.81 -8.82 15.21
CA LEU A 139 -0.67 -8.76 13.76
C LEU A 139 0.68 -9.31 13.26
N ALA A 140 1.60 -9.66 14.16
CA ALA A 140 2.88 -10.26 13.81
C ALA A 140 2.95 -11.72 14.27
N VAL A 141 3.60 -12.55 13.45
CA VAL A 141 3.86 -13.96 13.74
C VAL A 141 5.26 -14.36 13.30
N ASP A 142 5.94 -15.12 14.16
CA ASP A 142 7.23 -15.72 13.86
C ASP A 142 7.06 -17.16 13.40
N VAL A 143 7.67 -17.51 12.26
CA VAL A 143 7.61 -18.85 11.66
C VAL A 143 8.99 -19.44 11.34
N GLY A 144 9.07 -20.77 11.22
CA GLY A 144 10.29 -21.47 10.82
C GLY A 144 11.36 -21.57 11.92
N SER A 145 12.63 -21.45 11.53
CA SER A 145 13.73 -21.28 12.49
C SER A 145 13.93 -19.79 12.75
N LEU A 146 14.01 -19.38 14.02
CA LEU A 146 14.23 -17.98 14.43
C LEU A 146 15.69 -17.57 14.19
N SER A 147 16.15 -17.73 12.95
CA SER A 147 17.52 -17.56 12.52
C SER A 147 17.56 -17.19 11.04
N GLY A 148 18.62 -16.48 10.62
CA GLY A 148 18.78 -16.04 9.23
C GLY A 148 18.78 -17.20 8.22
N SER A 149 19.17 -18.41 8.66
CA SER A 149 19.13 -19.63 7.83
C SER A 149 17.72 -20.01 7.35
N PHE A 150 16.65 -19.56 8.02
CA PHE A 150 15.29 -19.78 7.54
C PHE A 150 15.09 -19.16 6.16
N GLY A 151 15.58 -17.94 5.93
CA GLY A 151 15.43 -17.26 4.64
C GLY A 151 16.09 -17.99 3.47
N SER A 152 17.13 -18.79 3.75
CA SER A 152 17.81 -19.64 2.76
C SER A 152 17.27 -21.06 2.70
N SER A 153 16.28 -21.42 3.52
CA SER A 153 15.60 -22.72 3.45
C SER A 153 14.57 -22.75 2.32
N PRO A 154 14.16 -23.94 1.82
CA PRO A 154 13.07 -24.04 0.85
C PRO A 154 11.78 -23.38 1.34
N ALA A 155 11.41 -23.59 2.62
CA ALA A 155 10.20 -23.03 3.20
C ALA A 155 10.28 -21.50 3.36
N GLY A 156 11.43 -20.95 3.77
CA GLY A 156 11.59 -19.50 3.89
C GLY A 156 11.61 -18.78 2.54
N ARG A 157 12.21 -19.37 1.51
CA ARG A 157 12.10 -18.84 0.13
C ARG A 157 10.67 -18.85 -0.37
N TRP A 158 9.92 -19.91 -0.10
CA TRP A 158 8.50 -19.98 -0.45
C TRP A 158 7.69 -18.90 0.29
N VAL A 159 7.93 -18.71 1.59
CA VAL A 159 7.30 -17.64 2.37
C VAL A 159 7.65 -16.26 1.80
N ALA A 160 8.92 -16.00 1.46
CA ALA A 160 9.32 -14.74 0.85
C ALA A 160 8.61 -14.48 -0.49
N ALA A 161 8.38 -15.52 -1.29
CA ALA A 161 7.69 -15.40 -2.56
C ALA A 161 6.16 -15.25 -2.41
N HIS A 162 5.53 -15.87 -1.40
CA HIS A 162 4.06 -16.05 -1.39
C HIS A 162 3.34 -15.42 -0.19
N ALA A 163 4.03 -14.97 0.86
CA ALA A 163 3.37 -14.44 2.07
C ALA A 163 2.37 -13.31 1.77
N HIS A 164 2.69 -12.47 0.79
CA HIS A 164 1.89 -11.32 0.38
C HIS A 164 0.50 -11.70 -0.16
N GLU A 165 0.37 -12.87 -0.80
CA GLU A 165 -0.91 -13.41 -1.29
C GLU A 165 -1.90 -13.71 -0.15
N PHE A 166 -1.38 -13.93 1.06
CA PHE A 166 -2.15 -14.17 2.27
C PHE A 166 -2.29 -12.91 3.14
N GLY A 167 -1.70 -11.79 2.74
CA GLY A 167 -1.75 -10.54 3.50
C GLY A 167 -0.60 -10.35 4.48
N PHE A 168 0.48 -11.14 4.38
CA PHE A 168 1.68 -11.01 5.20
C PHE A 168 2.86 -10.45 4.38
N VAL A 169 3.78 -9.75 5.04
CA VAL A 169 5.08 -9.38 4.48
C VAL A 169 6.21 -9.78 5.42
N ILE A 170 7.38 -10.08 4.86
CA ILE A 170 8.62 -10.16 5.65
C ILE A 170 8.95 -8.75 6.12
N ARG A 171 8.81 -8.51 7.43
CA ARG A 171 8.82 -7.15 7.97
C ARG A 171 10.19 -6.48 7.96
N TYR A 172 11.24 -7.29 8.16
CA TYR A 172 12.62 -6.85 8.32
C TYR A 172 13.51 -7.52 7.26
N PRO A 173 13.58 -6.94 6.05
CA PRO A 173 14.41 -7.46 4.95
C PRO A 173 15.91 -7.24 5.17
N GLN A 174 16.72 -7.99 4.44
CA GLN A 174 18.18 -7.96 4.53
C GLN A 174 18.76 -6.62 4.02
N GLY A 175 19.70 -6.03 4.75
CA GLY A 175 20.45 -4.84 4.32
C GLY A 175 19.72 -3.50 4.53
N LEU A 176 18.54 -3.52 5.16
CA LEU A 176 17.70 -2.34 5.38
C LEU A 176 17.51 -2.03 6.87
N GLU A 177 18.45 -2.48 7.70
CA GLU A 177 18.47 -2.29 9.15
C GLU A 177 18.51 -0.79 9.53
N HIS A 178 19.17 0.02 8.70
CA HIS A 178 19.24 1.48 8.88
C HIS A 178 17.88 2.18 8.68
N ILE A 179 16.90 1.50 8.07
CA ILE A 179 15.54 2.01 7.85
C ILE A 179 14.59 1.43 8.91
N THR A 180 14.58 0.11 9.06
CA THR A 180 13.63 -0.59 9.95
C THR A 180 14.04 -0.53 11.41
N GLY A 181 15.33 -0.37 11.69
CA GLY A 181 15.93 -0.45 13.01
C GLY A 181 16.24 -1.88 13.48
N TYR A 182 15.92 -2.91 12.71
CA TYR A 182 16.10 -4.33 13.08
C TYR A 182 16.92 -5.08 12.04
N ARG A 183 17.72 -6.04 12.51
CA ARG A 183 18.45 -7.00 11.66
C ARG A 183 17.49 -7.79 10.76
N TYR A 184 18.03 -8.42 9.72
CA TYR A 184 17.26 -9.34 8.87
C TYR A 184 16.56 -10.44 9.68
N GLU A 185 15.23 -10.50 9.59
CA GLU A 185 14.39 -11.51 10.26
C GLU A 185 13.44 -12.18 9.26
N PRO A 186 13.89 -13.18 8.48
CA PRO A 186 13.04 -13.89 7.52
C PRO A 186 11.85 -14.62 8.15
N TRP A 187 11.87 -14.82 9.47
CA TRP A 187 10.81 -15.47 10.21
C TRP A 187 9.67 -14.53 10.62
N HIS A 188 9.92 -13.21 10.74
CA HIS A 188 8.96 -12.25 11.29
C HIS A 188 8.02 -11.77 10.19
N LEU A 189 6.78 -12.26 10.22
CA LEU A 189 5.73 -11.90 9.27
C LEU A 189 4.76 -10.90 9.88
N ARG A 190 4.54 -9.79 9.18
CA ARG A 190 3.57 -8.75 9.55
C ARG A 190 2.31 -8.85 8.69
N TYR A 191 1.15 -9.03 9.32
CA TYR A 191 -0.15 -8.98 8.66
C TYR A 191 -0.57 -7.54 8.39
N LEU A 192 -0.86 -7.26 7.12
CA LEU A 192 -1.34 -5.98 6.60
C LEU A 192 -2.72 -6.11 5.91
N GLY A 193 -3.17 -7.35 5.67
CA GLY A 193 -4.29 -7.65 4.78
C GLY A 193 -3.83 -7.80 3.33
N LYS A 194 -4.54 -8.60 2.53
CA LYS A 194 -4.12 -8.96 1.16
C LYS A 194 -3.85 -7.74 0.27
N PRO A 195 -4.75 -6.74 0.16
CA PRO A 195 -4.53 -5.62 -0.76
C PRO A 195 -3.25 -4.84 -0.44
N LEU A 196 -3.03 -4.54 0.85
CA LEU A 196 -1.87 -3.77 1.29
C LEU A 196 -0.57 -4.57 1.20
N ALA A 197 -0.57 -5.86 1.57
CA ALA A 197 0.62 -6.69 1.47
C ALA A 197 1.05 -6.90 0.01
N GLN A 198 0.09 -7.14 -0.89
CA GLN A 198 0.34 -7.27 -2.32
C GLN A 198 0.88 -5.98 -2.91
N HIS A 199 0.25 -4.84 -2.61
CA HIS A 199 0.70 -3.55 -3.12
C HIS A 199 2.07 -3.14 -2.58
N LEU A 200 2.36 -3.38 -1.30
CA LEU A 200 3.69 -3.17 -0.75
C LEU A 200 4.74 -4.02 -1.50
N THR A 201 4.44 -5.30 -1.73
CA THR A 201 5.35 -6.24 -2.39
C THR A 201 5.61 -5.88 -3.86
N SER A 202 4.61 -5.34 -4.58
CA SER A 202 4.79 -4.89 -5.96
C SER A 202 5.29 -3.44 -6.07
N SER A 203 5.38 -2.70 -4.97
CA SER A 203 5.86 -1.33 -4.97
C SER A 203 7.39 -1.25 -5.07
N ARG A 204 7.90 -0.07 -5.39
CA ARG A 204 9.35 0.23 -5.32
C ARG A 204 9.90 0.34 -3.89
N TYR A 205 9.06 0.21 -2.86
CA TYR A 205 9.46 0.42 -1.48
C TYR A 205 9.77 -0.92 -0.81
N PRO A 206 11.04 -1.18 -0.48
CA PRO A 206 11.42 -2.47 0.09
C PRO A 206 11.06 -2.61 1.58
N THR A 207 10.60 -1.54 2.25
CA THR A 207 10.20 -1.57 3.67
C THR A 207 8.82 -0.96 3.87
N TYR A 208 8.15 -1.38 4.95
CA TYR A 208 6.87 -0.79 5.34
C TYR A 208 7.02 0.68 5.78
N GLU A 209 8.14 1.05 6.40
CA GLU A 209 8.51 2.44 6.71
C GLU A 209 8.50 3.33 5.48
N GLN A 210 9.23 2.95 4.42
CA GLN A 210 9.33 3.74 3.19
C GLN A 210 7.97 3.84 2.50
N TYR A 211 7.21 2.74 2.50
CA TYR A 211 5.88 2.71 1.94
C TYR A 211 4.92 3.65 2.69
N VAL A 212 4.86 3.55 4.02
CA VAL A 212 4.00 4.43 4.84
C VAL A 212 4.48 5.88 4.74
N SER A 213 5.78 6.14 4.78
CA SER A 213 6.32 7.49 4.61
C SER A 213 5.89 8.09 3.28
N ALA A 214 5.97 7.32 2.20
CA ALA A 214 5.50 7.76 0.89
C ALA A 214 4.00 8.05 0.89
N LEU A 215 3.17 7.18 1.48
CA LEU A 215 1.73 7.43 1.62
C LEU A 215 1.45 8.70 2.42
N THR A 216 2.11 8.89 3.55
CA THR A 216 1.91 10.06 4.42
C THR A 216 2.34 11.35 3.72
N THR A 217 3.49 11.37 3.02
CA THR A 217 3.91 12.54 2.23
C THR A 217 2.91 12.88 1.13
N TRP A 218 2.29 11.85 0.55
CA TRP A 218 1.37 11.99 -0.57
C TRP A 218 -0.01 12.49 -0.10
N GLU A 219 -0.48 12.07 1.07
CA GLU A 219 -1.70 12.62 1.70
C GLU A 219 -1.52 14.05 2.22
N ALA A 220 -0.36 14.35 2.81
CA ALA A 220 -0.08 15.61 3.52
C ALA A 220 0.28 16.79 2.61
N THR A 221 0.49 16.59 1.31
CA THR A 221 0.86 17.69 0.40
C THR A 221 -0.34 18.64 0.21
N PRO A 222 -0.29 19.91 0.66
CA PRO A 222 -1.40 20.85 0.50
C PRO A 222 -1.62 21.17 -0.99
N ARG A 223 -2.87 21.16 -1.44
CA ARG A 223 -3.27 21.42 -2.84
C ARG A 223 -4.13 22.68 -2.93
N PRO A 224 -3.53 23.86 -2.74
CA PRO A 224 -4.27 25.10 -2.57
C PRO A 224 -5.12 25.46 -3.79
N ASP A 225 -4.67 25.11 -4.99
CA ASP A 225 -5.37 25.32 -6.26
C ASP A 225 -6.66 24.50 -6.44
N THR A 226 -6.90 23.53 -5.55
CA THR A 226 -8.13 22.72 -5.58
C THR A 226 -9.22 23.27 -4.66
N VAL A 227 -8.91 24.22 -3.76
CA VAL A 227 -9.86 24.77 -2.80
C VAL A 227 -10.96 25.53 -3.53
N GLY A 228 -12.22 25.16 -3.29
CA GLY A 228 -13.38 25.76 -3.95
C GLY A 228 -13.62 25.30 -5.40
N HIS A 229 -12.76 24.44 -5.95
CA HIS A 229 -12.91 23.95 -7.32
C HIS A 229 -14.11 22.98 -7.46
N THR A 230 -14.87 23.06 -8.56
CA THR A 230 -16.06 22.22 -8.79
C THR A 230 -15.75 20.72 -8.74
N PHE A 231 -14.56 20.31 -9.18
CA PHE A 231 -14.13 18.91 -9.15
C PHE A 231 -13.38 18.50 -7.87
N LYS A 232 -13.31 19.36 -6.84
CA LYS A 232 -12.54 19.10 -5.61
C LYS A 232 -12.82 17.73 -5.01
N ARG A 233 -14.10 17.33 -4.89
CA ARG A 233 -14.47 16.02 -4.33
C ARG A 233 -13.93 14.85 -5.15
N SER A 234 -13.96 14.96 -6.47
CA SER A 234 -13.45 13.91 -7.36
C SER A 234 -11.93 13.90 -7.39
N ILE A 235 -11.30 15.06 -7.27
CA ILE A 235 -9.85 15.22 -7.12
C ILE A 235 -9.41 14.55 -5.81
N ASP A 236 -10.03 14.87 -4.68
CA ASP A 236 -9.76 14.22 -3.39
C ASP A 236 -9.93 12.70 -3.45
N TRP A 237 -10.87 12.21 -4.27
CA TRP A 237 -11.02 10.78 -4.52
C TRP A 237 -9.87 10.21 -5.36
N LEU A 238 -9.44 10.86 -6.46
CA LEU A 238 -8.24 10.43 -7.20
C LEU A 238 -7.03 10.32 -6.28
N TYR A 239 -6.93 11.27 -5.34
CA TYR A 239 -5.95 11.22 -4.27
C TYR A 239 -6.17 9.97 -3.41
N SER A 240 -7.29 9.80 -2.73
CA SER A 240 -7.48 8.62 -1.86
C SER A 240 -7.30 7.26 -2.55
N GLN A 241 -7.36 7.20 -3.89
CA GLN A 241 -7.07 6.01 -4.69
C GLN A 241 -5.62 5.85 -5.17
N HIS A 242 -4.70 6.75 -4.83
CA HIS A 242 -3.29 6.72 -5.25
C HIS A 242 -3.05 6.80 -6.77
N ILE A 243 -3.95 7.45 -7.50
CA ILE A 243 -3.89 7.54 -8.97
C ILE A 243 -2.93 8.64 -9.43
N THR A 244 -2.90 9.78 -8.75
CA THR A 244 -1.99 10.89 -9.08
C THR A 244 -1.69 11.77 -7.88
N GLY A 245 -0.42 12.16 -7.72
CA GLY A 245 0.03 13.04 -6.64
C GLY A 245 -0.11 14.53 -6.96
N GLY A 246 -0.52 14.90 -8.18
CA GLY A 246 -0.38 16.26 -8.68
C GLY A 246 1.04 16.51 -9.19
N TYR A 247 1.44 17.77 -9.24
CA TYR A 247 2.76 18.21 -9.66
C TYR A 247 3.75 18.23 -8.50
N SER A 248 5.04 18.21 -8.82
CA SER A 248 6.13 18.25 -7.83
C SER A 248 6.17 19.54 -7.01
N ASN A 249 5.52 20.62 -7.48
CA ASN A 249 5.38 21.89 -6.77
C ASN A 249 4.22 21.91 -5.75
N GLY A 250 3.52 20.78 -5.56
CA GLY A 250 2.41 20.64 -4.62
C GLY A 250 1.04 21.03 -5.17
N LEU A 251 0.96 21.58 -6.40
CA LEU A 251 -0.32 21.87 -7.06
C LEU A 251 -0.94 20.62 -7.70
N PHE A 252 -2.25 20.62 -7.91
CA PHE A 252 -2.91 19.57 -8.69
C PHE A 252 -3.04 19.91 -10.18
N GLY A 253 -3.27 21.18 -10.51
CA GLY A 253 -3.56 21.68 -11.87
C GLY A 253 -4.96 21.32 -12.36
N PRO A 254 -6.06 21.63 -11.64
CA PRO A 254 -7.38 21.09 -11.98
C PRO A 254 -7.88 21.47 -13.37
N ASP A 255 -7.46 22.63 -13.90
CA ASP A 255 -7.83 23.13 -15.22
C ASP A 255 -6.81 22.79 -16.31
N ASP A 256 -5.69 22.17 -15.96
CA ASP A 256 -4.64 21.83 -16.91
C ASP A 256 -5.05 20.65 -17.79
N PRO A 257 -4.69 20.66 -19.08
CA PRO A 257 -4.94 19.53 -19.97
C PRO A 257 -4.14 18.31 -19.52
N VAL A 258 -4.71 17.13 -19.74
CA VAL A 258 -4.03 15.85 -19.50
C VAL A 258 -3.55 15.27 -20.81
N SER A 259 -2.28 14.85 -20.84
CA SER A 259 -1.72 14.14 -21.98
C SER A 259 -2.27 12.72 -22.10
N ARG A 260 -2.22 12.13 -23.31
CA ARG A 260 -2.62 10.73 -23.54
C ARG A 260 -1.80 9.76 -22.68
N LEU A 261 -0.51 10.04 -22.45
CA LEU A 261 0.34 9.25 -21.56
C LEU A 261 -0.17 9.32 -20.12
N GLU A 262 -0.38 10.52 -19.58
CA GLU A 262 -0.88 10.66 -18.20
C GLU A 262 -2.22 9.96 -17.99
N MET A 263 -3.14 10.03 -18.97
CA MET A 263 -4.41 9.32 -18.88
C MET A 263 -4.23 7.79 -18.87
N ALA A 264 -3.33 7.26 -19.71
CA ALA A 264 -2.99 5.83 -19.69
C ALA A 264 -2.35 5.42 -18.34
N THR A 265 -1.46 6.25 -17.80
CA THR A 265 -0.87 6.04 -16.47
C THR A 265 -1.90 6.10 -15.35
N PHE A 266 -2.91 6.97 -15.43
CA PHE A 266 -3.99 7.02 -14.44
C PHE A 266 -4.81 5.73 -14.45
N LEU A 267 -5.15 5.19 -15.63
CA LEU A 267 -5.85 3.91 -15.74
C LEU A 267 -4.98 2.75 -15.27
N TYR A 268 -3.67 2.76 -15.57
CA TYR A 268 -2.74 1.76 -15.07
C TYR A 268 -2.74 1.72 -13.53
N ARG A 269 -2.54 2.87 -12.88
CA ARG A 269 -2.55 2.96 -11.40
C ARG A 269 -3.91 2.62 -10.81
N TYR A 270 -4.99 3.06 -11.46
CA TYR A 270 -6.34 2.68 -11.06
C TYR A 270 -6.54 1.16 -11.11
N ALA A 271 -5.97 0.49 -12.12
CA ALA A 271 -6.05 -0.94 -12.34
C ALA A 271 -5.16 -1.76 -11.39
N SER A 272 -3.99 -1.26 -11.00
CA SER A 272 -3.06 -1.94 -10.09
C SER A 272 -3.65 -2.28 -8.71
N ARG A 273 -4.82 -1.71 -8.38
CA ARG A 273 -5.60 -2.05 -7.18
C ARG A 273 -6.39 -3.36 -7.31
N TYR A 274 -6.53 -3.89 -8.52
CA TYR A 274 -7.28 -5.11 -8.81
C TYR A 274 -6.32 -6.20 -9.32
N PRO A 275 -6.16 -7.32 -8.59
CA PRO A 275 -5.26 -8.41 -9.01
C PRO A 275 -5.58 -8.96 -10.41
N ALA A 276 -6.86 -8.96 -10.82
CA ALA A 276 -7.31 -9.42 -12.13
C ALA A 276 -6.75 -8.58 -13.30
N ALA A 277 -6.28 -7.36 -13.06
CA ALA A 277 -5.79 -6.47 -14.10
C ALA A 277 -4.38 -6.81 -14.62
N GLN A 278 -3.68 -7.75 -13.99
CA GLN A 278 -2.35 -8.24 -14.41
C GLN A 278 -1.34 -7.11 -14.69
N THR A 279 -1.32 -6.07 -13.86
CA THR A 279 -0.27 -5.05 -13.85
C THR A 279 1.02 -5.63 -13.23
N GLY A 280 2.19 -5.04 -13.45
CA GLY A 280 3.46 -5.55 -12.89
C GLY A 280 4.27 -6.44 -13.84
N ALA A 281 3.90 -6.52 -15.12
CA ALA A 281 4.56 -7.35 -16.12
C ALA A 281 5.20 -6.48 -17.23
N PRO A 282 6.53 -6.33 -17.25
CA PRO A 282 7.23 -5.58 -18.28
C PRO A 282 6.89 -6.09 -19.68
N PRO A 283 6.85 -5.20 -20.70
CA PRO A 283 6.62 -5.63 -22.06
C PRO A 283 7.85 -6.38 -22.61
N THR A 284 7.61 -7.45 -23.37
CA THR A 284 8.68 -8.21 -24.05
C THR A 284 9.06 -7.64 -25.42
N GLN A 285 8.32 -6.63 -25.90
CA GLN A 285 8.56 -5.93 -27.15
C GLN A 285 8.22 -4.44 -26.98
N PRO A 286 8.87 -3.52 -27.72
CA PRO A 286 8.54 -2.11 -27.71
C PRO A 286 7.03 -1.87 -27.91
N PRO A 287 6.33 -1.21 -26.97
CA PRO A 287 4.89 -1.04 -27.06
C PRO A 287 4.49 -0.11 -28.23
N TYR A 288 5.29 0.91 -28.54
CA TYR A 288 5.04 1.85 -29.65
C TYR A 288 6.36 2.29 -30.27
N VAL A 289 6.29 2.84 -31.49
CA VAL A 289 7.44 3.47 -32.14
C VAL A 289 8.01 4.56 -31.23
N GLY A 290 9.33 4.56 -31.03
CA GLY A 290 10.02 5.50 -30.15
C GLY A 290 9.95 5.18 -28.65
N ILE A 291 9.28 4.09 -28.26
CA ILE A 291 9.15 3.67 -26.87
C ILE A 291 9.73 2.26 -26.72
N GLY A 292 11.01 2.20 -26.34
CA GLY A 292 11.71 0.93 -26.06
C GLY A 292 11.17 0.23 -24.81
N ILE A 293 11.56 -1.03 -24.61
CA ILE A 293 11.15 -1.84 -23.45
C ILE A 293 11.64 -1.27 -22.11
N ASP A 294 12.77 -0.55 -22.13
CA ASP A 294 13.38 0.06 -20.93
C ASP A 294 12.92 1.51 -20.71
N HIS A 295 11.95 2.00 -21.50
CA HIS A 295 11.44 3.35 -21.30
C HIS A 295 10.75 3.46 -19.94
N SER A 296 10.87 4.61 -19.27
CA SER A 296 10.26 4.89 -17.96
C SER A 296 8.74 4.74 -17.86
N TYR A 297 8.05 4.56 -18.99
CA TYR A 297 6.60 4.32 -19.08
C TYR A 297 6.25 3.14 -19.99
N ALA A 298 7.23 2.28 -20.30
CA ALA A 298 7.05 1.13 -21.17
C ALA A 298 6.07 0.11 -20.57
N GLU A 299 6.06 -0.03 -19.25
CA GLU A 299 5.17 -0.93 -18.53
C GLU A 299 3.71 -0.49 -18.67
N GLU A 300 3.40 0.77 -18.36
CA GLU A 300 2.04 1.31 -18.43
C GLU A 300 1.48 1.25 -19.85
N LEU A 301 2.29 1.61 -20.84
CA LEU A 301 1.88 1.59 -22.25
C LEU A 301 1.83 0.16 -22.82
N GLY A 302 2.73 -0.72 -22.39
CA GLY A 302 2.69 -2.14 -22.74
C GLY A 302 1.46 -2.83 -22.18
N TRP A 303 1.13 -2.58 -20.91
CA TRP A 303 -0.11 -3.03 -20.30
C TRP A 303 -1.34 -2.47 -21.02
N SER A 304 -1.37 -1.16 -21.25
CA SER A 304 -2.49 -0.49 -21.93
C SER A 304 -2.75 -1.07 -23.33
N LYS A 305 -1.68 -1.33 -24.10
CA LYS A 305 -1.77 -1.95 -25.43
C LYS A 305 -2.25 -3.39 -25.35
N ARG A 306 -1.72 -4.19 -24.42
CA ARG A 306 -2.08 -5.61 -24.22
C ARG A 306 -3.57 -5.77 -23.93
N TRP A 307 -4.12 -4.89 -23.10
CA TRP A 307 -5.54 -4.85 -22.74
C TRP A 307 -6.38 -3.99 -23.68
N ARG A 308 -5.81 -3.49 -24.79
CA ARG A 308 -6.53 -2.70 -25.82
C ARG A 308 -7.24 -1.46 -25.25
N ILE A 309 -6.69 -0.85 -24.21
CA ILE A 309 -7.27 0.31 -23.53
C ILE A 309 -7.05 1.57 -24.38
N ALA A 310 -5.78 1.87 -24.68
CA ALA A 310 -5.38 3.02 -25.47
C ALA A 310 -4.68 2.58 -26.75
N ASN A 311 -5.29 2.85 -27.90
CA ASN A 311 -4.64 2.63 -29.20
C ASN A 311 -3.72 3.81 -29.55
N GLY A 312 -2.59 3.51 -30.17
CA GLY A 312 -1.68 4.52 -30.75
C GLY A 312 -2.21 5.04 -32.08
N TYR A 313 -1.44 5.91 -32.72
CA TYR A 313 -1.72 6.40 -34.06
C TYR A 313 -1.33 5.38 -35.14
N THR A 314 -1.80 5.63 -36.35
CA THR A 314 -1.58 4.75 -37.51
C THR A 314 -0.10 4.67 -37.93
N ASP A 315 0.70 5.66 -37.54
CA ASP A 315 2.16 5.66 -37.74
C ASP A 315 2.91 4.80 -36.71
N GLY A 316 2.19 4.17 -35.77
CA GLY A 316 2.75 3.31 -34.72
C GLY A 316 3.21 4.06 -33.48
N SER A 317 3.15 5.39 -33.45
CA SER A 317 3.43 6.19 -32.26
C SER A 317 2.24 6.21 -31.29
N PHE A 318 2.45 6.59 -30.03
CA PHE A 318 1.35 6.70 -29.06
C PHE A 318 0.76 8.11 -28.95
N GLY A 319 1.55 9.14 -29.28
CA GLY A 319 1.22 10.54 -28.99
C GLY A 319 1.34 10.87 -27.50
N THR A 320 2.46 10.56 -26.85
CA THR A 320 2.60 10.65 -25.38
C THR A 320 2.34 12.04 -24.83
N GLY A 321 2.76 13.10 -25.53
CA GLY A 321 2.57 14.49 -25.13
C GLY A 321 1.25 15.12 -25.57
N ASP A 322 0.46 14.44 -26.42
CA ASP A 322 -0.74 15.06 -27.00
C ASP A 322 -1.86 15.13 -25.95
N PRO A 323 -2.56 16.28 -25.82
CA PRO A 323 -3.71 16.38 -24.94
C PRO A 323 -4.82 15.40 -25.33
N ILE A 324 -5.41 14.73 -24.34
CA ILE A 324 -6.53 13.82 -24.58
C ILE A 324 -7.83 14.59 -24.76
N THR A 325 -8.53 14.31 -25.87
CA THR A 325 -9.87 14.84 -26.12
C THR A 325 -10.94 14.07 -25.34
N ARG A 326 -12.10 14.67 -25.13
CA ARG A 326 -13.22 14.02 -24.42
C ARG A 326 -13.71 12.75 -25.11
N GLY A 327 -13.69 12.71 -26.44
CA GLY A 327 -14.03 11.52 -27.22
C GLY A 327 -13.02 10.38 -27.02
N GLN A 328 -11.71 10.70 -27.03
CA GLN A 328 -10.66 9.72 -26.75
C GLN A 328 -10.72 9.23 -25.30
N LEU A 329 -10.99 10.12 -24.33
CA LEU A 329 -11.23 9.73 -22.95
C LEU A 329 -12.39 8.72 -22.87
N ALA A 330 -13.51 8.99 -23.55
CA ALA A 330 -14.63 8.06 -23.58
C ALA A 330 -14.22 6.67 -24.06
N ALA A 331 -13.48 6.60 -25.18
CA ALA A 331 -12.98 5.34 -25.70
C ALA A 331 -12.05 4.62 -24.70
N PHE A 332 -11.13 5.33 -24.03
CA PHE A 332 -10.23 4.71 -23.05
C PHE A 332 -11.00 4.11 -21.87
N LEU A 333 -12.02 4.80 -21.36
CA LEU A 333 -12.81 4.34 -20.22
C LEU A 333 -13.71 3.15 -20.58
N MET A 334 -14.34 3.16 -21.75
CA MET A 334 -15.12 2.01 -22.24
C MET A 334 -14.21 0.80 -22.45
N ASN A 335 -13.11 0.96 -23.19
CA ASN A 335 -12.16 -0.12 -23.43
C ASN A 335 -11.60 -0.69 -22.13
N TYR A 336 -11.35 0.16 -21.12
CA TYR A 336 -10.93 -0.30 -19.80
C TYR A 336 -12.01 -1.15 -19.12
N ALA A 337 -13.26 -0.70 -19.12
CA ALA A 337 -14.37 -1.44 -18.52
C ALA A 337 -14.59 -2.80 -19.20
N GLU A 338 -14.53 -2.85 -20.52
CA GLU A 338 -14.74 -4.09 -21.28
C GLU A 338 -13.57 -5.04 -21.14
N ASN A 339 -12.37 -4.58 -21.46
CA ASN A 339 -11.23 -5.48 -21.57
C ASN A 339 -10.65 -5.87 -20.22
N VAL A 340 -10.70 -4.99 -19.20
CA VAL A 340 -10.13 -5.29 -17.87
C VAL A 340 -11.17 -5.81 -16.89
N HIS A 341 -12.42 -5.33 -16.97
CA HIS A 341 -13.49 -5.68 -16.02
C HIS A 341 -14.60 -6.56 -16.60
N GLY A 342 -14.49 -6.95 -17.88
CA GLY A 342 -15.45 -7.84 -18.53
C GLY A 342 -16.86 -7.24 -18.66
N VAL A 343 -16.99 -5.91 -18.61
CA VAL A 343 -18.26 -5.23 -18.84
C VAL A 343 -18.69 -5.45 -20.29
N SER A 344 -19.97 -5.75 -20.51
CA SER A 344 -20.56 -5.79 -21.85
C SER A 344 -21.34 -4.49 -22.09
N ALA A 345 -20.85 -3.64 -23.00
CA ALA A 345 -21.56 -2.43 -23.37
C ALA A 345 -22.81 -2.77 -24.22
N PRO A 346 -23.97 -2.16 -23.94
CA PRO A 346 -25.14 -2.33 -24.81
C PRO A 346 -24.91 -1.67 -26.17
N GLU A 347 -25.66 -2.13 -27.17
CA GLU A 347 -25.71 -1.52 -28.50
C GLU A 347 -25.97 0.00 -28.42
N PRO A 348 -25.21 0.81 -29.17
CA PRO A 348 -25.36 2.26 -29.11
C PRO A 348 -26.73 2.69 -29.67
N PRO A 349 -27.35 3.73 -29.10
CA PRO A 349 -28.69 4.15 -29.51
C PRO A 349 -28.69 4.66 -30.96
N ARG A 350 -29.80 4.44 -31.68
CA ARG A 350 -29.97 4.94 -33.06
C ARG A 350 -29.98 6.47 -33.16
N SER A 351 -30.39 7.14 -32.08
CA SER A 351 -30.40 8.59 -31.93
C SER A 351 -29.42 9.01 -30.83
N SER A 352 -28.58 10.01 -31.12
CA SER A 352 -27.62 10.52 -30.16
C SER A 352 -28.33 11.22 -28.99
N PRO A 353 -27.89 11.01 -27.74
CA PRO A 353 -28.33 11.80 -26.60
C PRO A 353 -27.66 13.20 -26.55
N PHE A 354 -26.69 13.47 -27.42
CA PHE A 354 -25.97 14.75 -27.48
C PHE A 354 -26.15 15.43 -28.84
N THR A 355 -26.23 16.76 -28.82
CA THR A 355 -26.48 17.60 -30.02
C THR A 355 -25.33 17.62 -31.02
N ASP A 356 -24.11 17.33 -30.58
CA ASP A 356 -22.87 17.45 -31.35
C ASP A 356 -22.17 16.11 -31.63
N VAL A 357 -22.83 15.00 -31.32
CA VAL A 357 -22.32 13.64 -31.50
C VAL A 357 -23.22 12.92 -32.51
N ARG A 358 -22.65 12.48 -33.63
CA ARG A 358 -23.41 11.84 -34.73
C ARG A 358 -23.36 10.32 -34.63
N PRO A 359 -24.49 9.60 -34.83
CA PRO A 359 -24.49 8.14 -34.93
C PRO A 359 -23.47 7.63 -35.95
N GLY A 360 -22.69 6.62 -35.58
CA GLY A 360 -21.60 6.07 -36.40
C GLY A 360 -20.34 6.94 -36.49
N GLY A 361 -20.32 8.13 -35.87
CA GLY A 361 -19.15 8.99 -35.80
C GLY A 361 -18.05 8.46 -34.87
N ALA A 362 -16.88 9.10 -34.92
CA ALA A 362 -15.76 8.75 -34.06
C ALA A 362 -16.16 8.75 -32.58
N HIS A 363 -15.83 7.66 -31.87
CA HIS A 363 -16.13 7.45 -30.46
C HIS A 363 -17.63 7.45 -30.08
N TYR A 364 -18.56 7.39 -31.05
CA TYR A 364 -20.01 7.44 -30.79
C TYR A 364 -20.46 6.41 -29.75
N GLU A 365 -20.02 5.17 -29.92
CA GLU A 365 -20.34 4.05 -29.03
C GLU A 365 -19.88 4.34 -27.59
N ALA A 366 -18.60 4.67 -27.42
CA ALA A 366 -18.05 4.98 -26.10
C ALA A 366 -18.71 6.20 -25.43
N ILE A 367 -19.00 7.25 -26.21
CA ILE A 367 -19.65 8.46 -25.69
C ILE A 367 -21.07 8.15 -25.20
N THR A 368 -21.83 7.38 -25.98
CA THR A 368 -23.21 7.01 -25.62
C THR A 368 -23.26 5.98 -24.50
N TRP A 369 -22.27 5.10 -24.40
CA TRP A 369 -22.08 4.22 -23.25
C TRP A 369 -21.81 5.00 -21.96
N LEU A 370 -20.93 6.01 -21.98
CA LEU A 370 -20.72 6.86 -20.81
C LEU A 370 -22.00 7.60 -20.38
N ALA A 371 -22.84 7.98 -21.33
CA ALA A 371 -24.12 8.61 -21.04
C ALA A 371 -25.11 7.63 -20.40
N SER A 372 -25.25 6.42 -20.96
CA SER A 372 -26.19 5.41 -20.45
C SER A 372 -25.81 4.91 -19.05
N THR A 373 -24.53 4.89 -18.73
CA THR A 373 -23.98 4.50 -17.41
C THR A 373 -23.91 5.65 -16.40
N ARG A 374 -24.35 6.86 -16.79
CA ARG A 374 -24.28 8.10 -15.98
C ARG A 374 -22.87 8.52 -15.59
N ILE A 375 -21.84 8.04 -16.29
CA ILE A 375 -20.47 8.53 -16.15
C ILE A 375 -20.34 9.96 -16.71
N THR A 376 -21.21 10.36 -17.63
CA THR A 376 -21.32 11.76 -18.08
C THR A 376 -22.76 12.13 -18.42
N GLY A 377 -23.13 13.39 -18.18
CA GLY A 377 -24.40 13.98 -18.64
C GLY A 377 -24.20 14.97 -19.79
N GLY A 378 -22.96 15.17 -20.27
CA GLY A 378 -22.63 16.25 -21.19
C GLY A 378 -22.57 17.62 -20.52
N TYR A 379 -22.66 18.67 -21.33
CA TYR A 379 -22.73 20.06 -20.92
C TYR A 379 -24.20 20.51 -20.86
N ALA A 380 -24.45 21.64 -20.17
CA ALA A 380 -25.81 22.16 -19.98
C ALA A 380 -26.53 22.53 -21.29
N ASP A 381 -25.79 22.76 -22.37
CA ASP A 381 -26.29 23.02 -23.72
C ASP A 381 -26.66 21.73 -24.50
N GLY A 382 -26.58 20.56 -23.85
CA GLY A 382 -26.87 19.27 -24.46
C GLY A 382 -25.73 18.72 -25.34
N ALA A 383 -24.57 19.39 -25.39
CA ALA A 383 -23.41 18.91 -26.13
C ALA A 383 -22.53 17.96 -25.28
N PHE A 384 -21.78 17.08 -25.93
CA PHE A 384 -20.70 16.31 -25.31
C PHE A 384 -19.32 16.94 -25.51
N ARG A 385 -19.11 17.63 -26.64
CA ARG A 385 -17.85 18.26 -27.10
C ARG A 385 -16.71 17.26 -27.27
N PRO A 386 -16.84 16.27 -28.18
CA PRO A 386 -15.86 15.17 -28.31
C PRO A 386 -14.45 15.64 -28.65
N TRP A 387 -14.31 16.76 -29.34
CA TRP A 387 -13.02 17.33 -29.78
C TRP A 387 -12.33 18.18 -28.70
N LYS A 388 -13.04 18.57 -27.65
CA LYS A 388 -12.49 19.42 -26.58
C LYS A 388 -11.47 18.62 -25.79
N THR A 389 -10.33 19.24 -25.48
CA THR A 389 -9.35 18.70 -24.54
C THR A 389 -9.95 18.57 -23.14
N THR A 390 -9.53 17.53 -22.43
CA THR A 390 -10.04 17.24 -21.08
C THR A 390 -9.05 17.69 -20.02
N THR A 391 -9.56 18.40 -19.02
CA THR A 391 -8.78 18.87 -17.87
C THR A 391 -8.57 17.77 -16.83
N ARG A 392 -7.57 17.95 -15.96
CA ARG A 392 -7.30 17.03 -14.84
C ARG A 392 -8.50 16.86 -13.92
N GLY A 393 -9.20 17.95 -13.62
CA GLY A 393 -10.42 17.93 -12.80
C GLY A 393 -11.57 17.19 -13.47
N GLU A 394 -11.79 17.39 -14.77
CA GLU A 394 -12.80 16.63 -15.52
C GLU A 394 -12.47 15.12 -15.50
N ILE A 395 -11.21 14.73 -15.71
CA ILE A 395 -10.78 13.32 -15.64
C ILE A 395 -11.02 12.72 -14.25
N ALA A 396 -10.77 13.48 -13.19
CA ALA A 396 -11.09 13.05 -11.83
C ALA A 396 -12.56 12.66 -11.67
N ALA A 397 -13.47 13.50 -12.19
CA ALA A 397 -14.90 13.24 -12.13
C ALA A 397 -15.33 12.05 -12.99
N PHE A 398 -14.70 11.82 -14.15
CA PHE A 398 -14.99 10.65 -14.99
C PHE A 398 -14.51 9.36 -14.31
N LEU A 399 -13.28 9.33 -13.78
CA LEU A 399 -12.73 8.15 -13.12
C LEU A 399 -13.49 7.79 -11.84
N GLN A 400 -13.91 8.78 -11.04
CA GLN A 400 -14.72 8.52 -9.84
C GLN A 400 -16.08 7.88 -10.16
N ARG A 401 -16.71 8.34 -11.25
CA ARG A 401 -18.00 7.79 -11.69
C ARG A 401 -17.83 6.42 -12.33
N LEU A 402 -16.76 6.20 -13.08
CA LEU A 402 -16.39 4.88 -13.59
C LEU A 402 -16.19 3.88 -12.44
N ASP A 403 -15.46 4.25 -11.38
CA ASP A 403 -15.28 3.41 -10.18
C ASP A 403 -16.61 3.01 -9.55
N THR A 404 -17.50 3.99 -9.41
CA THR A 404 -18.84 3.74 -8.87
C THR A 404 -19.60 2.75 -9.75
N TYR A 405 -19.56 2.91 -11.07
CA TYR A 405 -20.19 2.00 -12.01
C TYR A 405 -19.62 0.58 -11.91
N LEU A 406 -18.30 0.43 -11.96
CA LEU A 406 -17.61 -0.87 -11.95
C LEU A 406 -17.86 -1.65 -10.66
N ARG A 407 -17.89 -0.98 -9.50
CA ARG A 407 -18.20 -1.66 -8.21
C ARG A 407 -19.59 -2.29 -8.16
N HIS A 408 -20.51 -1.87 -9.02
CA HIS A 408 -21.87 -2.41 -9.08
C HIS A 408 -22.10 -3.39 -10.25
N HIS A 409 -21.19 -3.46 -11.22
CA HIS A 409 -21.41 -4.17 -12.49
C HIS A 409 -20.24 -5.04 -12.96
N ALA A 410 -19.08 -5.00 -12.30
CA ALA A 410 -18.01 -5.94 -12.57
C ALA A 410 -18.40 -7.32 -12.05
N SER A 411 -18.22 -8.35 -12.88
CA SER A 411 -18.35 -9.75 -12.47
C SER A 411 -17.27 -10.05 -11.43
N ALA A 412 -17.66 -10.64 -10.29
CA ALA A 412 -16.74 -11.03 -9.21
C ALA A 412 -15.67 -12.03 -9.66
#